data_AF-A0A959W7A1-F1
#
_entry.id   AF-A0A959W7A1-F1
#
_cell.length_a   1.000
_cell.length_b   1.000
_cell.length_c   1.000
_cell.angle_alpha   90.00
_cell.angle_beta   90.00
_cell.angle_gamma   90.00
#
_symmetry.space_group_name_H-M   'P 1'
#
loop_
_entity.id
_entity.type
_entity.pdbx_description
1 polymer ?
#
loop_
_entity_poly.entity_id
_entity_poly.type
_entity_poly.pdbx_seq_one_letter_code
_entity_poly.pdbx_strand_id
1 'polypeptide(L)'
;MSRGSALSVVLTVAALTVAAPPAAAEPSFGVRVAPGAARGELARIGDAGSDVVLVAARPHRGPALARSLRTLDDRGIGAIVDLRGPSRPAVWRRLLRVTAARLEGAAPEAWLVDDPTPERIALTRDVIARHGLGGQVLARARGELPEPGTVAVADGVMLEPRAVGVRGLLSRVRRAARRVDGPLWIGPVGWSSERSRTDGRGVGLRGQRRKLAAFFTAVARSGSGVDGVVWARWRDRRPRGDGFGLVRSDGGAKPALRAYRRFALGVRDAGAPSGADGAPPIGVAPAEEPTAADLRGMSAAGVGFVRLTISQEVVASQPGGGYDWSAIDREMTALGAAGITPLPTLIGNRDLVGGISADPDALAGWGRFVAAAVQRYGRAGTLWDGLPPTVADPPRWWQVWNEQNAPAFWRPQPSPRDYASLLAVSAQAIRGSDPSAAVLLGGMFGHPLNSRGIDAADFLARLYEIPGAAAHFDAIAAHPYAADLAGVAKQVDALRAVALAAGDPEVPLWVTELGWSSVPDPRPQWAGYSRTPEGQAEMLSAAGALMLKEAERWNLAGFTWYTWRDPGGSVCPFCLDAGLLEHDGTPKPALAAFTALTAAGAPSPRSGP
;
A
#
# COMPACT_ATOMS: atom_id res chain seq x y z
N MET A 1 -17.24 28.28 2.14
CA MET A 1 -15.93 27.91 2.73
C MET A 1 -15.91 26.41 2.92
N SER A 2 -15.22 25.64 2.05
CA SER A 2 -15.12 24.19 2.22
C SER A 2 -14.11 23.89 3.34
N ARG A 3 -14.55 23.26 4.43
CA ARG A 3 -13.66 22.70 5.45
C ARG A 3 -12.85 21.57 4.80
N GLY A 4 -11.55 21.77 4.60
CA GLY A 4 -10.62 20.70 4.25
C GLY A 4 -10.14 20.03 5.53
N SER A 5 -10.82 19.00 6.00
CA SER A 5 -10.31 18.12 7.06
C SER A 5 -9.74 16.84 6.46
N ALA A 6 -8.54 16.43 6.91
CA ALA A 6 -7.99 15.12 6.65
C ALA A 6 -8.79 14.08 7.49
N LEU A 7 -9.22 12.98 6.88
CA LEU A 7 -9.99 11.93 7.57
C LEU A 7 -9.07 11.14 8.50
N SER A 8 -9.33 11.14 9.81
CA SER A 8 -8.58 10.34 10.80
C SER A 8 -9.17 8.93 10.93
N VAL A 9 -8.35 7.87 10.96
CA VAL A 9 -8.82 6.48 11.11
C VAL A 9 -8.24 5.86 12.38
N VAL A 10 -9.10 5.28 13.23
CA VAL A 10 -8.78 4.88 14.60
C VAL A 10 -9.13 3.41 14.87
N LEU A 11 -8.25 2.68 15.58
CA LEU A 11 -8.43 1.26 15.93
C LEU A 11 -8.87 1.08 17.39
N THR A 12 -9.76 0.11 17.64
CA THR A 12 -10.12 -0.34 19.01
C THR A 12 -9.20 -1.48 19.47
N VAL A 13 -8.60 -1.34 20.66
CA VAL A 13 -7.80 -2.40 21.31
C VAL A 13 -8.49 -2.90 22.57
N ALA A 14 -8.64 -4.22 22.72
CA ALA A 14 -9.07 -4.84 23.97
C ALA A 14 -7.86 -5.21 24.85
N ALA A 15 -7.78 -4.64 26.06
CA ALA A 15 -6.73 -4.96 27.04
C ALA A 15 -6.71 -6.47 27.40
N LEU A 16 -5.60 -7.15 27.07
CA LEU A 16 -5.38 -8.57 27.33
C LEU A 16 -5.25 -8.87 28.84
N THR A 17 -5.80 -10.01 29.27
CA THR A 17 -5.58 -10.63 30.59
C THR A 17 -4.48 -11.68 30.52
N VAL A 18 -3.66 -11.74 31.58
CA VAL A 18 -2.47 -12.58 31.73
C VAL A 18 -2.83 -14.00 32.20
N ALA A 19 -2.36 -15.03 31.49
CA ALA A 19 -2.11 -16.39 32.01
C ALA A 19 -0.94 -17.03 31.21
N ALA A 20 -0.01 -17.74 31.89
CA ALA A 20 1.17 -18.45 31.31
C ALA A 20 0.92 -19.97 31.23
N PRO A 21 1.83 -20.87 30.73
CA PRO A 21 3.12 -20.84 29.95
C PRO A 21 3.05 -21.85 28.74
N PRO A 22 4.09 -22.57 28.18
CA PRO A 22 5.57 -22.56 28.29
C PRO A 22 6.32 -22.31 26.95
N ALA A 23 7.66 -22.26 27.06
CA ALA A 23 8.62 -21.80 26.07
C ALA A 23 8.97 -22.83 24.96
N ALA A 24 9.11 -22.36 23.72
CA ALA A 24 10.24 -22.61 22.80
C ALA A 24 9.87 -22.24 21.33
N ALA A 25 10.87 -21.67 20.63
CA ALA A 25 11.00 -21.45 19.18
C ALA A 25 10.19 -20.32 18.51
N GLU A 26 10.85 -19.18 18.19
CA GLU A 26 10.48 -18.30 17.07
C GLU A 26 11.71 -17.55 16.50
N PRO A 27 11.82 -17.43 15.16
CA PRO A 27 12.25 -16.22 14.49
C PRO A 27 11.00 -15.53 13.90
N SER A 28 10.54 -14.46 14.53
CA SER A 28 9.40 -13.64 14.07
C SER A 28 9.83 -12.19 13.94
N PHE A 29 9.36 -11.51 12.90
CA PHE A 29 9.53 -10.06 12.74
C PHE A 29 8.89 -9.36 13.95
N GLY A 30 9.75 -8.95 14.88
CA GLY A 30 9.37 -8.36 16.15
C GLY A 30 8.98 -6.90 16.01
N VAL A 31 7.79 -6.59 16.52
CA VAL A 31 7.65 -5.46 17.45
C VAL A 31 8.90 -5.45 18.35
N ARG A 32 9.68 -4.36 18.41
CA ARG A 32 10.79 -4.28 19.38
C ARG A 32 10.19 -4.37 20.78
N VAL A 33 10.32 -5.53 21.42
CA VAL A 33 10.18 -5.70 22.87
C VAL A 33 11.60 -5.62 23.42
N ALA A 34 11.88 -4.61 24.24
CA ALA A 34 13.19 -4.47 24.88
C ALA A 34 13.49 -5.73 25.74
N PRO A 35 14.74 -6.22 25.79
CA PRO A 35 15.11 -7.37 26.61
C PRO A 35 14.87 -7.02 28.08
N GLY A 36 13.88 -7.66 28.71
CA GLY A 36 13.54 -7.46 30.13
C GLY A 36 12.08 -7.10 30.44
N ALA A 37 11.21 -6.85 29.45
CA ALA A 37 9.86 -6.35 29.70
C ALA A 37 8.77 -7.46 29.77
N ALA A 38 7.99 -7.46 30.86
CA ALA A 38 6.89 -8.38 31.09
C ALA A 38 5.63 -8.07 30.25
N ARG A 39 4.92 -9.16 29.87
CA ARG A 39 3.61 -9.24 29.17
C ARG A 39 2.71 -8.01 29.24
N GLY A 40 2.41 -7.41 28.06
CA GLY A 40 1.27 -6.50 27.92
C GLY A 40 1.32 -5.41 26.84
N GLU A 41 2.15 -5.47 25.79
CA GLU A 41 2.27 -4.34 24.84
C GLU A 41 1.51 -4.46 23.51
N LEU A 42 0.98 -3.31 23.08
CA LEU A 42 0.35 -2.98 21.81
C LEU A 42 1.41 -2.70 20.72
N ALA A 43 1.17 -3.19 19.51
CA ALA A 43 2.06 -3.01 18.36
C ALA A 43 2.05 -1.55 17.87
N ARG A 44 3.25 -0.98 17.64
CA ARG A 44 3.45 0.28 16.87
C ARG A 44 2.95 0.07 15.43
N ILE A 45 2.20 1.04 14.91
CA ILE A 45 1.86 1.14 13.48
C ILE A 45 2.33 2.54 13.03
N GLY A 46 3.27 2.56 12.07
CA GLY A 46 3.83 3.65 11.24
C GLY A 46 3.71 5.13 11.64
N ASP A 47 4.79 5.91 11.46
CA ASP A 47 4.82 7.36 11.65
C ASP A 47 4.35 8.11 10.37
N ALA A 48 3.16 8.72 10.42
CA ALA A 48 2.88 10.04 9.83
C ALA A 48 1.42 10.50 10.12
N GLY A 49 1.28 11.52 10.96
CA GLY A 49 0.08 12.38 11.02
C GLY A 49 -1.10 11.84 11.83
N SER A 50 -1.08 12.08 13.14
CA SER A 50 -2.22 11.94 14.06
C SER A 50 -2.82 10.52 14.13
N ASP A 51 -1.99 9.53 14.47
CA ASP A 51 -2.50 8.22 14.87
C ASP A 51 -3.16 8.32 16.24
N VAL A 52 -4.48 8.26 16.27
CA VAL A 52 -5.26 8.20 17.50
C VAL A 52 -5.69 6.76 17.74
N VAL A 53 -5.46 6.23 18.94
CA VAL A 53 -5.91 4.89 19.37
C VAL A 53 -7.09 5.03 20.32
N LEU A 54 -8.19 4.31 20.05
CA LEU A 54 -9.32 4.27 20.99
C LEU A 54 -9.02 3.24 22.08
N VAL A 55 -8.74 3.74 23.28
CA VAL A 55 -8.54 2.93 24.47
C VAL A 55 -9.90 2.75 25.15
N ALA A 56 -10.51 1.58 24.95
CA ALA A 56 -11.72 1.21 25.67
C ALA A 56 -11.41 0.99 27.16
N ALA A 57 -11.61 2.02 27.98
CA ALA A 57 -11.36 1.96 29.41
C ALA A 57 -12.48 1.19 30.10
N ARG A 58 -12.19 -0.02 30.59
CA ARG A 58 -13.01 -0.62 31.63
C ARG A 58 -12.63 -0.01 32.98
N PRO A 59 -13.57 0.64 33.71
CA PRO A 59 -13.28 1.45 34.89
C PRO A 59 -12.55 0.74 36.06
N HIS A 60 -12.58 -0.59 36.09
CA HIS A 60 -11.95 -1.39 37.14
C HIS A 60 -10.44 -1.66 36.93
N ARG A 61 -9.80 -1.11 35.88
CA ARG A 61 -8.38 -1.38 35.56
C ARG A 61 -7.48 -0.12 35.53
N GLY A 62 -7.70 0.82 36.46
CA GLY A 62 -7.02 2.13 36.48
C GLY A 62 -5.48 2.13 36.33
N PRO A 63 -4.70 1.32 37.08
CA PRO A 63 -3.23 1.32 36.94
C PRO A 63 -2.73 0.78 35.60
N ALA A 64 -3.47 -0.14 34.97
CA ALA A 64 -3.14 -0.65 33.64
C ALA A 64 -3.46 0.39 32.55
N LEU A 65 -4.57 1.10 32.70
CA LEU A 65 -4.97 2.18 31.79
C LEU A 65 -3.98 3.34 31.81
N ALA A 66 -3.53 3.77 32.99
CA ALA A 66 -2.55 4.86 33.12
C ALA A 66 -1.20 4.52 32.50
N ARG A 67 -0.71 3.28 32.72
CA ARG A 67 0.48 2.78 32.04
C ARG A 67 0.30 2.78 30.53
N SER A 68 -0.83 2.27 30.02
CA SER A 68 -1.11 2.28 28.58
C SER A 68 -1.16 3.70 28.01
N LEU A 69 -1.77 4.67 28.69
CA LEU A 69 -1.86 6.04 28.21
C LEU A 69 -0.50 6.75 28.23
N ARG A 70 0.33 6.57 29.26
CA ARG A 70 1.71 7.07 29.26
C ARG A 70 2.55 6.43 28.16
N THR A 71 2.42 5.11 27.95
CA THR A 71 3.11 4.44 26.85
C THR A 71 2.67 4.95 25.48
N LEU A 72 1.42 5.40 25.32
CA LEU A 72 0.95 6.02 24.08
C LEU A 72 1.50 7.44 23.94
N ASP A 73 1.49 8.24 25.01
CA ASP A 73 2.01 9.61 25.08
C ASP A 73 3.53 9.67 24.83
N ASP A 74 4.33 8.82 25.49
CA ASP A 74 5.77 8.65 25.26
C ASP A 74 6.11 8.24 23.81
N ARG A 75 5.12 7.69 23.09
CA ARG A 75 5.23 7.25 21.70
C ARG A 75 4.62 8.24 20.71
N GLY A 76 4.11 9.39 21.15
CA GLY A 76 3.48 10.41 20.30
C GLY A 76 2.14 9.99 19.71
N ILE A 77 1.46 9.00 20.32
CA ILE A 77 0.20 8.43 19.84
C ILE A 77 -0.96 9.01 20.66
N GLY A 78 -1.88 9.70 20.00
CA GLY A 78 -3.08 10.25 20.62
C GLY A 78 -3.98 9.15 21.18
N ALA A 79 -4.64 9.40 22.31
CA ALA A 79 -5.54 8.42 22.92
C ALA A 79 -6.94 8.99 23.16
N ILE A 80 -7.97 8.24 22.76
CA ILE A 80 -9.37 8.51 23.13
C ILE A 80 -9.80 7.52 24.21
N VAL A 81 -10.23 8.01 25.36
CA VAL A 81 -10.70 7.19 26.49
C VAL A 81 -12.21 7.03 26.43
N ASP A 82 -12.70 5.81 26.19
CA ASP A 82 -14.13 5.47 26.17
C ASP A 82 -14.63 5.05 27.55
N LEU A 83 -15.41 5.93 28.20
CA LEU A 83 -16.03 5.70 29.49
C LEU A 83 -17.41 5.05 29.32
N ARG A 84 -17.50 3.75 29.64
CA ARG A 84 -18.77 3.00 29.66
C ARG A 84 -19.19 2.65 31.08
N GLY A 85 -20.46 2.85 31.44
CA GLY A 85 -20.96 2.46 32.76
C GLY A 85 -22.42 2.83 33.08
N PRO A 86 -23.03 2.19 34.11
CA PRO A 86 -24.45 2.30 34.41
C PRO A 86 -24.92 3.71 34.83
N SER A 87 -26.23 3.93 34.67
CA SER A 87 -26.96 5.20 34.52
C SER A 87 -27.30 5.97 35.81
N ARG A 88 -26.41 6.03 36.82
CA ARG A 88 -26.61 6.86 38.03
C ARG A 88 -25.51 7.92 38.23
N PRO A 89 -25.85 9.22 38.43
CA PRO A 89 -24.87 10.31 38.58
C PRO A 89 -23.84 10.11 39.71
N ALA A 90 -24.24 9.57 40.86
CA ALA A 90 -23.35 9.29 41.99
C ALA A 90 -22.32 8.19 41.67
N VAL A 91 -22.73 7.17 40.92
CA VAL A 91 -21.86 6.08 40.46
C VAL A 91 -20.89 6.60 39.39
N TRP A 92 -21.37 7.45 38.48
CA TRP A 92 -20.55 8.12 37.46
C TRP A 92 -19.49 9.02 38.07
N ARG A 93 -19.86 9.83 39.08
CA ARG A 93 -18.93 10.69 39.83
C ARG A 93 -17.84 9.90 40.53
N ARG A 94 -18.21 8.79 41.19
CA ARG A 94 -17.24 7.90 41.86
C ARG A 94 -16.30 7.25 40.84
N LEU A 95 -16.83 6.82 39.70
CA LEU A 95 -16.08 6.21 38.61
C LEU A 95 -15.05 7.17 38.01
N LEU A 96 -15.47 8.39 37.69
CA LEU A 96 -14.60 9.45 37.18
C LEU A 96 -13.49 9.81 38.19
N ARG A 97 -13.81 9.96 39.48
CA ARG A 97 -12.79 10.23 40.52
C ARG A 97 -11.77 9.10 40.65
N VAL A 98 -12.21 7.85 40.60
CA VAL A 98 -11.30 6.69 40.68
C VAL A 98 -10.42 6.59 39.43
N THR A 99 -10.98 6.85 38.25
CA THR A 99 -10.21 6.88 37.01
C THR A 99 -9.21 8.05 37.03
N ALA A 100 -9.65 9.26 37.37
CA ALA A 100 -8.82 10.46 37.41
C ALA A 100 -7.68 10.38 38.43
N ALA A 101 -7.95 9.92 39.65
CA ALA A 101 -6.94 9.73 40.69
C ALA A 101 -5.87 8.68 40.33
N ARG A 102 -6.17 7.80 39.37
CA ARG A 102 -5.25 6.72 38.94
C ARG A 102 -4.50 7.04 37.66
N LEU A 103 -4.77 8.17 37.00
CA LEU A 103 -4.15 8.53 35.71
C LEU A 103 -2.84 9.33 35.84
N GLU A 104 -2.48 9.81 37.03
CA GLU A 104 -1.16 10.38 37.38
C GLU A 104 -0.54 11.28 36.28
N GLY A 105 -1.32 12.19 35.68
CA GLY A 105 -0.83 13.14 34.68
C GLY A 105 -0.89 12.71 33.21
N ALA A 106 -1.43 11.53 32.87
CA ALA A 106 -1.66 11.16 31.47
C ALA A 106 -2.84 11.97 30.87
N ALA A 107 -2.60 12.68 29.76
CA ALA A 107 -3.59 13.53 29.10
C ALA A 107 -4.06 12.92 27.76
N PRO A 108 -5.22 12.22 27.74
CA PRO A 108 -5.78 11.78 26.47
C PRO A 108 -6.25 12.98 25.62
N GLU A 109 -6.25 12.82 24.30
CA GLU A 109 -6.76 13.86 23.40
C GLU A 109 -8.26 14.09 23.57
N ALA A 110 -9.00 13.02 23.90
CA ALA A 110 -10.44 13.12 24.13
C ALA A 110 -11.02 12.04 25.07
N TRP A 111 -12.16 12.39 25.66
CA TRP A 111 -12.92 11.58 26.61
C TRP A 111 -14.31 11.31 26.05
N LEU A 112 -14.62 10.06 25.70
CA LEU A 112 -15.93 9.69 25.18
C LEU A 112 -16.86 9.26 26.33
N VAL A 113 -18.03 9.90 26.42
CA VAL A 113 -19.05 9.67 27.45
C VAL A 113 -20.29 8.99 26.85
N ASP A 114 -20.63 7.79 27.34
CA ASP A 114 -21.93 7.10 27.09
C ASP A 114 -23.09 7.85 27.78
N ASP A 115 -24.30 7.78 27.21
CA ASP A 115 -25.55 8.44 27.67
C ASP A 115 -25.30 9.89 28.17
N PRO A 116 -24.96 10.82 27.27
CA PRO A 116 -24.42 12.12 27.61
C PRO A 116 -25.51 13.10 28.06
N THR A 117 -25.97 13.02 29.31
CA THR A 117 -26.81 14.08 29.89
C THR A 117 -25.97 15.34 30.14
N PRO A 118 -26.59 16.55 30.16
CA PRO A 118 -25.89 17.78 30.52
C PRO A 118 -25.13 17.66 31.84
N GLU A 119 -25.70 16.99 32.85
CA GLU A 119 -25.01 16.80 34.12
C GLU A 119 -23.80 15.86 33.99
N ARG A 120 -23.87 14.82 33.15
CA ARG A 120 -22.72 13.92 32.91
C ARG A 120 -21.59 14.62 32.19
N ILE A 121 -21.88 15.40 31.14
CA ILE A 121 -20.85 16.16 30.41
C ILE A 121 -20.19 17.18 31.34
N ALA A 122 -21.00 17.96 32.07
CA ALA A 122 -20.50 18.96 33.01
C ALA A 122 -19.64 18.31 34.10
N LEU A 123 -20.08 17.19 34.66
CA LEU A 123 -19.34 16.45 35.67
C LEU A 123 -18.03 15.85 35.14
N THR A 124 -18.00 15.35 33.91
CA THR A 124 -16.78 14.85 33.29
C THR A 124 -15.78 15.98 33.05
N ARG A 125 -16.22 17.12 32.49
CA ARG A 125 -15.36 18.32 32.29
C ARG A 125 -14.78 18.81 33.60
N ASP A 126 -15.61 18.90 34.63
CA ASP A 126 -15.24 19.33 35.96
C ASP A 126 -14.19 18.40 36.61
N VAL A 127 -14.36 17.08 36.52
CA VAL A 127 -13.36 16.13 37.05
C VAL A 127 -12.04 16.21 36.26
N ILE A 128 -12.09 16.32 34.93
CA ILE A 128 -10.88 16.48 34.09
C ILE A 128 -10.13 17.74 34.47
N ALA A 129 -10.83 18.87 34.58
CA ALA A 129 -10.24 20.16 34.92
C ALA A 129 -9.58 20.14 36.30
N ARG A 130 -10.27 19.60 37.32
CA ARG A 130 -9.73 19.50 38.69
C ARG A 130 -8.50 18.61 38.81
N HIS A 131 -8.35 17.63 37.93
CA HIS A 131 -7.24 16.68 37.96
C HIS A 131 -6.17 16.96 36.87
N GLY A 132 -6.28 18.06 36.13
CA GLY A 132 -5.30 18.46 35.11
C GLY A 132 -5.16 17.50 33.92
N LEU A 133 -6.21 16.73 33.60
CA LEU A 133 -6.11 15.59 32.67
C LEU A 133 -6.25 15.96 31.17
N GLY A 134 -6.40 17.23 30.81
CA GLY A 134 -6.51 17.68 29.41
C GLY A 134 -7.61 16.99 28.58
N GLY A 135 -7.63 17.29 27.28
CA GLY A 135 -8.48 16.61 26.30
C GLY A 135 -9.94 17.08 26.21
N GLN A 136 -10.55 16.89 25.04
CA GLN A 136 -11.93 17.29 24.78
C GLN A 136 -12.93 16.27 25.36
N VAL A 137 -14.05 16.72 25.93
CA VAL A 137 -15.15 15.81 26.34
C VAL A 137 -16.12 15.62 25.18
N LEU A 138 -16.23 14.38 24.72
CA LEU A 138 -17.02 13.95 23.57
C LEU A 138 -18.27 13.18 24.02
N ALA A 139 -19.40 13.42 23.34
CA ALA A 139 -20.68 12.78 23.64
C ALA A 139 -20.96 11.64 22.65
N ARG A 140 -21.35 10.45 23.14
CA ARG A 140 -21.82 9.34 22.29
C ARG A 140 -23.34 9.40 22.13
N ALA A 141 -23.83 9.56 20.90
CA ALA A 141 -25.27 9.68 20.65
C ALA A 141 -25.92 8.30 20.43
N ARG A 142 -26.87 7.92 21.32
CA ARG A 142 -27.80 6.80 21.12
C ARG A 142 -29.19 7.34 20.82
N GLY A 143 -29.70 7.07 19.62
CA GLY A 143 -31.12 7.21 19.27
C GLY A 143 -31.62 8.65 19.04
N GLU A 144 -31.37 9.57 19.97
CA GLU A 144 -31.81 10.97 19.92
C GLU A 144 -30.60 11.89 20.18
N LEU A 145 -30.47 12.95 19.37
CA LEU A 145 -29.30 13.83 19.35
C LEU A 145 -29.42 14.91 20.44
N PRO A 146 -28.32 15.27 21.15
CA PRO A 146 -28.30 16.43 22.05
C PRO A 146 -28.15 17.77 21.30
N GLU A 147 -28.36 18.86 22.06
CA GLU A 147 -28.38 20.28 21.67
C GLU A 147 -27.21 20.77 20.75
N PRO A 148 -27.40 21.89 20.01
CA PRO A 148 -26.38 22.52 19.18
C PRO A 148 -25.07 22.79 19.92
N GLY A 149 -23.93 22.56 19.26
CA GLY A 149 -22.60 22.81 19.82
C GLY A 149 -21.89 21.59 20.43
N THR A 150 -22.38 20.36 20.22
CA THR A 150 -21.67 19.12 20.57
C THR A 150 -21.14 18.34 19.36
N VAL A 151 -19.96 17.71 19.51
CA VAL A 151 -19.38 16.72 18.58
C VAL A 151 -20.16 15.42 18.73
N ALA A 152 -20.76 14.91 17.65
CA ALA A 152 -21.59 13.70 17.68
C ALA A 152 -20.82 12.47 17.18
N VAL A 153 -20.88 11.37 17.93
CA VAL A 153 -20.62 10.02 17.38
C VAL A 153 -21.94 9.46 16.88
N ALA A 154 -22.09 9.30 15.56
CA ALA A 154 -23.18 8.49 15.04
C ALA A 154 -22.87 7.03 15.41
N ASP A 155 -23.58 6.48 16.41
CA ASP A 155 -23.44 5.07 16.79
C ASP A 155 -23.62 4.21 15.54
N GLY A 156 -22.50 3.72 15.02
CA GLY A 156 -22.48 2.53 14.20
C GLY A 156 -22.70 1.38 15.14
N VAL A 157 -23.94 1.22 15.66
CA VAL A 157 -24.38 0.02 16.37
C VAL A 157 -23.73 -1.15 15.66
N MET A 158 -22.92 -1.92 16.38
CA MET A 158 -22.29 -3.18 15.94
C MET A 158 -23.23 -3.89 14.95
N LEU A 159 -23.04 -3.64 13.64
CA LEU A 159 -24.14 -3.83 12.70
C LEU A 159 -24.24 -5.32 12.47
N GLU A 160 -25.24 -5.93 13.10
CA GLU A 160 -25.64 -7.28 12.75
C GLU A 160 -25.87 -7.35 11.23
N PRO A 161 -25.48 -8.45 10.57
CA PRO A 161 -25.15 -8.48 9.13
C PRO A 161 -26.28 -8.13 8.14
N ARG A 162 -27.47 -7.72 8.59
CA ARG A 162 -28.63 -7.38 7.76
C ARG A 162 -29.32 -6.04 8.03
N ALA A 163 -29.05 -5.30 9.11
CA ALA A 163 -29.89 -4.13 9.41
C ALA A 163 -29.62 -2.92 8.50
N VAL A 164 -28.38 -2.73 8.03
CA VAL A 164 -28.00 -1.55 7.24
C VAL A 164 -26.82 -1.86 6.31
N GLY A 165 -27.01 -1.83 4.99
CA GLY A 165 -25.90 -1.84 4.01
C GLY A 165 -25.09 -0.54 4.02
N VAL A 166 -23.96 -0.48 3.31
CA VAL A 166 -23.11 0.74 3.22
C VAL A 166 -23.95 1.98 2.88
N ARG A 167 -24.90 1.88 1.93
CA ARG A 167 -25.84 2.96 1.58
C ARG A 167 -26.70 3.43 2.75
N GLY A 168 -27.25 2.51 3.53
CA GLY A 168 -28.08 2.86 4.68
C GLY A 168 -27.26 3.53 5.80
N LEU A 169 -25.99 3.12 5.97
CA LEU A 169 -25.09 3.70 6.96
C LEU A 169 -24.74 5.14 6.58
N LEU A 170 -24.40 5.38 5.31
CA LEU A 170 -24.17 6.73 4.79
C LEU A 170 -25.41 7.62 4.91
N SER A 171 -26.62 7.07 4.76
CA SER A 171 -27.85 7.84 4.96
C SER A 171 -27.99 8.35 6.40
N ARG A 172 -27.56 7.55 7.38
CA ARG A 172 -27.53 7.93 8.81
C ARG A 172 -26.45 8.96 9.07
N VAL A 173 -25.25 8.76 8.53
CA VAL A 173 -24.13 9.70 8.61
C VAL A 173 -24.52 11.07 8.03
N ARG A 174 -25.10 11.12 6.83
CA ARG A 174 -25.56 12.38 6.21
C ARG A 174 -26.66 13.09 7.00
N ARG A 175 -27.54 12.34 7.68
CA ARG A 175 -28.54 12.93 8.58
C ARG A 175 -27.89 13.51 9.84
N ALA A 176 -26.89 12.84 10.39
CA ALA A 176 -26.13 13.33 11.54
C ALA A 176 -25.31 14.57 11.18
N ALA A 177 -24.61 14.56 10.04
CA ALA A 177 -23.79 15.68 9.55
C ALA A 177 -24.57 16.99 9.37
N ARG A 178 -25.88 16.92 9.09
CA ARG A 178 -26.74 18.11 8.95
C ARG A 178 -27.16 18.75 10.26
N ARG A 179 -26.90 18.11 11.40
CA ARG A 179 -27.37 18.53 12.73
C ARG A 179 -26.24 18.83 13.70
N VAL A 180 -24.99 18.78 13.23
CA VAL A 180 -23.78 18.85 14.05
C VAL A 180 -22.89 19.94 13.45
N ASP A 181 -22.52 20.94 14.26
CA ASP A 181 -21.64 22.05 13.84
C ASP A 181 -20.14 21.76 14.07
N GLY A 182 -19.83 20.69 14.82
CA GLY A 182 -18.47 20.20 15.14
C GLY A 182 -18.05 18.93 14.39
N PRO A 183 -16.87 18.36 14.70
CA PRO A 183 -16.38 17.15 14.02
C PRO A 183 -17.34 15.94 14.15
N LEU A 184 -17.39 15.07 13.13
CA LEU A 184 -18.26 13.90 13.08
C LEU A 184 -17.45 12.61 13.01
N TRP A 185 -17.63 11.74 14.01
CA TRP A 185 -16.93 10.46 14.10
C TRP A 185 -17.89 9.27 13.92
N ILE A 186 -17.44 8.21 13.25
CA ILE A 186 -18.22 6.97 13.01
C ILE A 186 -17.60 5.82 13.80
N GLY A 187 -18.34 5.13 14.69
CA GLY A 187 -17.74 3.97 15.37
C GLY A 187 -18.62 3.17 16.33
N PRO A 188 -18.17 1.95 16.75
CA PRO A 188 -17.22 1.08 16.05
C PRO A 188 -17.90 0.31 14.89
N VAL A 189 -17.35 0.40 13.69
CA VAL A 189 -17.87 -0.33 12.50
C VAL A 189 -17.05 -1.59 12.22
N GLY A 190 -17.72 -2.68 11.85
CA GLY A 190 -17.04 -3.95 11.54
C GLY A 190 -17.97 -4.99 10.95
N TRP A 191 -17.42 -5.89 10.13
CA TRP A 191 -18.11 -7.09 9.67
C TRP A 191 -17.31 -8.32 10.06
N SER A 192 -17.97 -9.37 10.53
CA SER A 192 -17.27 -10.61 10.88
C SER A 192 -16.94 -11.43 9.63
N SER A 193 -15.68 -11.85 9.51
CA SER A 193 -15.24 -12.83 8.52
C SER A 193 -15.72 -14.25 8.82
N GLU A 194 -16.17 -14.53 10.05
CA GLU A 194 -16.59 -15.85 10.50
C GLU A 194 -18.10 -15.92 10.68
N ARG A 195 -18.67 -17.12 10.59
CA ARG A 195 -20.09 -17.32 10.89
C ARG A 195 -20.30 -17.27 12.41
N SER A 196 -21.09 -16.31 12.85
CA SER A 196 -21.59 -16.25 14.22
C SER A 196 -22.43 -17.50 14.53
N ARG A 197 -22.24 -18.07 15.73
CA ARG A 197 -22.98 -19.25 16.19
C ARG A 197 -24.38 -18.94 16.73
N THR A 198 -24.68 -17.69 17.08
CA THR A 198 -25.99 -17.30 17.62
C THR A 198 -27.02 -17.01 16.55
N ASP A 199 -26.59 -16.60 15.36
CA ASP A 199 -27.49 -16.26 14.24
C ASP A 199 -27.07 -16.87 12.88
N GLY A 200 -25.95 -17.60 12.83
CA GLY A 200 -25.43 -18.27 11.63
C GLY A 200 -24.73 -17.35 10.61
N ARG A 201 -24.51 -16.06 10.93
CA ARG A 201 -24.18 -15.01 9.94
C ARG A 201 -22.70 -14.62 9.97
N GLY A 202 -22.10 -14.53 8.79
CA GLY A 202 -20.71 -14.11 8.56
C GLY A 202 -20.51 -13.77 7.09
N VAL A 203 -19.70 -12.75 6.77
CA VAL A 203 -19.53 -12.27 5.38
C VAL A 203 -18.35 -12.93 4.66
N GLY A 204 -17.60 -13.79 5.35
CA GLY A 204 -16.35 -14.35 4.85
C GLY A 204 -15.23 -13.31 4.77
N LEU A 205 -13.99 -13.76 4.57
CA LEU A 205 -12.83 -12.87 4.43
C LEU A 205 -12.99 -11.89 3.26
N ARG A 206 -13.51 -12.37 2.12
CA ARG A 206 -13.78 -11.55 0.93
C ARG A 206 -14.87 -10.51 1.17
N GLY A 207 -15.98 -10.89 1.83
CA GLY A 207 -17.08 -9.98 2.10
C GLY A 207 -16.74 -8.93 3.16
N GLN A 208 -15.91 -9.29 4.16
CA GLN A 208 -15.41 -8.34 5.17
C GLN A 208 -14.60 -7.24 4.50
N ARG A 209 -13.66 -7.60 3.60
CA ARG A 209 -12.88 -6.64 2.82
C ARG A 209 -13.74 -5.79 1.89
N ARG A 210 -14.63 -6.39 1.09
CA ARG A 210 -15.50 -5.65 0.14
C ARG A 210 -16.34 -4.60 0.86
N LYS A 211 -16.91 -4.95 2.02
CA LYS A 211 -17.71 -4.02 2.82
C LYS A 211 -16.84 -2.93 3.45
N LEU A 212 -15.61 -3.25 3.88
CA LEU A 212 -14.65 -2.29 4.40
C LEU A 212 -14.22 -1.28 3.32
N ALA A 213 -13.81 -1.76 2.14
CA ALA A 213 -13.43 -0.90 1.01
C ALA A 213 -14.61 -0.02 0.58
N ALA A 214 -15.79 -0.61 0.33
CA ALA A 214 -16.98 0.14 -0.07
C ALA A 214 -17.40 1.19 0.98
N PHE A 215 -17.26 0.87 2.27
CA PHE A 215 -17.53 1.81 3.35
C PHE A 215 -16.58 3.01 3.30
N PHE A 216 -15.27 2.77 3.30
CA PHE A 216 -14.30 3.86 3.29
C PHE A 216 -14.31 4.67 1.99
N THR A 217 -14.45 4.03 0.83
CA THR A 217 -14.64 4.71 -0.46
C THR A 217 -15.85 5.65 -0.39
N ALA A 218 -16.95 5.18 0.18
CA ALA A 218 -18.17 5.96 0.22
C ALA A 218 -18.11 7.08 1.26
N VAL A 219 -17.44 6.90 2.40
CA VAL A 219 -17.14 8.00 3.34
C VAL A 219 -16.30 9.06 2.62
N ALA A 220 -15.20 8.67 1.99
CA ALA A 220 -14.29 9.58 1.28
C ALA A 220 -14.98 10.35 0.14
N ARG A 221 -15.84 9.70 -0.66
CA ARG A 221 -16.55 10.33 -1.79
C ARG A 221 -17.78 11.14 -1.39
N SER A 222 -18.30 10.97 -0.17
CA SER A 222 -19.61 11.53 0.19
C SER A 222 -19.59 13.00 0.59
N GLY A 223 -18.41 13.62 0.75
CA GLY A 223 -18.29 15.01 1.23
C GLY A 223 -18.95 15.21 2.60
N SER A 224 -19.09 14.14 3.38
CA SER A 224 -20.03 14.03 4.51
C SER A 224 -19.63 14.81 5.77
N GLY A 225 -18.51 15.53 5.76
CA GLY A 225 -17.98 16.18 6.96
C GLY A 225 -17.66 15.19 8.07
N VAL A 226 -17.18 13.98 7.71
CA VAL A 226 -16.75 12.95 8.66
C VAL A 226 -15.27 13.15 8.93
N ASP A 227 -14.93 13.38 10.19
CA ASP A 227 -13.58 13.67 10.66
C ASP A 227 -12.86 12.42 11.17
N GLY A 228 -13.61 11.36 11.55
CA GLY A 228 -12.95 10.08 11.79
C GLY A 228 -13.81 8.82 11.82
N VAL A 229 -13.15 7.67 11.67
CA VAL A 229 -13.75 6.32 11.67
C VAL A 229 -13.04 5.43 12.67
N VAL A 230 -13.80 4.79 13.56
CA VAL A 230 -13.34 3.76 14.49
C VAL A 230 -13.69 2.37 13.96
N TRP A 231 -12.67 1.57 13.65
CA TRP A 231 -12.87 0.16 13.30
C TRP A 231 -13.03 -0.72 14.54
N ALA A 232 -13.91 -1.72 14.42
CA ALA A 232 -14.34 -2.55 15.53
C ALA A 232 -13.19 -3.28 16.23
N ARG A 233 -12.25 -3.86 15.49
CA ARG A 233 -11.14 -4.65 16.07
C ARG A 233 -9.91 -4.76 15.20
N TRP A 234 -8.74 -4.61 15.81
CA TRP A 234 -7.46 -5.00 15.20
C TRP A 234 -7.34 -6.52 15.04
N ARG A 235 -7.42 -7.27 16.14
CA ARG A 235 -7.18 -8.73 16.19
C ARG A 235 -8.42 -9.51 16.60
N ASP A 236 -8.62 -10.68 16.00
CA ASP A 236 -9.63 -11.64 16.46
C ASP A 236 -9.35 -12.13 17.88
N ARG A 237 -10.41 -12.44 18.63
CA ARG A 237 -10.29 -12.99 19.99
C ARG A 237 -9.80 -14.45 19.99
N ARG A 238 -9.10 -14.83 21.07
CA ARG A 238 -8.81 -16.23 21.45
C ARG A 238 -9.79 -16.72 22.53
N PRO A 239 -10.04 -18.05 22.63
CA PRO A 239 -9.53 -19.14 21.78
C PRO A 239 -10.37 -19.36 20.51
N ARG A 240 -11.42 -18.57 20.30
CA ARG A 240 -12.36 -18.69 19.18
C ARG A 240 -12.48 -17.33 18.49
N GLY A 241 -12.14 -17.29 17.20
CA GLY A 241 -12.22 -16.09 16.38
C GLY A 241 -13.66 -15.61 16.29
N ASP A 242 -13.89 -14.35 16.64
CA ASP A 242 -15.17 -13.69 16.36
C ASP A 242 -15.19 -13.05 14.96
N GLY A 243 -14.08 -13.20 14.22
CA GLY A 243 -13.92 -12.80 12.83
C GLY A 243 -13.90 -11.30 12.57
N PHE A 244 -13.96 -10.43 13.57
CA PHE A 244 -14.04 -8.97 13.39
C PHE A 244 -12.69 -8.27 13.23
N GLY A 245 -11.58 -8.95 13.55
CA GLY A 245 -10.23 -8.42 13.42
C GLY A 245 -9.83 -8.19 11.97
N LEU A 246 -8.94 -7.22 11.74
CA LEU A 246 -8.14 -7.08 10.50
C LEU A 246 -6.99 -8.10 10.46
N VAL A 247 -6.55 -8.58 11.63
CA VAL A 247 -5.61 -9.69 11.78
C VAL A 247 -6.25 -10.84 12.55
N ARG A 248 -5.84 -12.07 12.23
CA ARG A 248 -6.30 -13.31 12.87
C ARG A 248 -5.76 -13.43 14.31
N SER A 249 -6.34 -14.33 15.08
CA SER A 249 -5.96 -14.57 16.48
C SER A 249 -4.54 -15.15 16.65
N ASP A 250 -3.94 -15.71 15.60
CA ASP A 250 -2.55 -16.15 15.51
C ASP A 250 -1.59 -15.00 15.12
N GLY A 251 -2.09 -13.91 14.57
CA GLY A 251 -1.31 -12.76 14.09
C GLY A 251 -1.27 -12.63 12.57
N GLY A 252 -1.77 -13.63 11.82
CA GLY A 252 -1.81 -13.61 10.36
C GLY A 252 -2.71 -12.51 9.81
N ALA A 253 -2.23 -11.76 8.82
CA ALA A 253 -2.99 -10.70 8.16
C ALA A 253 -4.22 -11.24 7.43
N LYS A 254 -5.36 -10.55 7.54
CA LYS A 254 -6.54 -10.82 6.69
C LYS A 254 -6.56 -9.89 5.48
N PRO A 255 -7.28 -10.25 4.39
CA PRO A 255 -7.46 -9.37 3.23
C PRO A 255 -8.06 -7.99 3.58
N ALA A 256 -8.85 -7.91 4.65
CA ALA A 256 -9.41 -6.66 5.15
C ALA A 256 -8.32 -5.68 5.64
N LEU A 257 -7.15 -6.16 6.09
CA LEU A 257 -6.03 -5.32 6.50
C LEU A 257 -5.45 -4.53 5.32
N ARG A 258 -5.33 -5.13 4.14
CA ARG A 258 -4.84 -4.40 2.94
C ARG A 258 -5.81 -3.29 2.53
N ALA A 259 -7.12 -3.57 2.54
CA ALA A 259 -8.13 -2.55 2.25
C ALA A 259 -8.16 -1.45 3.32
N TYR A 260 -7.94 -1.79 4.59
CA TYR A 260 -7.78 -0.81 5.67
C TYR A 260 -6.54 0.05 5.48
N ARG A 261 -5.37 -0.55 5.19
CA ARG A 261 -4.11 0.15 4.94
C ARG A 261 -4.23 1.16 3.79
N ARG A 262 -4.91 0.78 2.69
CA ARG A 262 -5.15 1.71 1.58
C ARG A 262 -5.85 2.98 2.06
N PHE A 263 -6.85 2.86 2.94
CA PHE A 263 -7.58 4.03 3.43
C PHE A 263 -6.92 4.77 4.60
N ALA A 264 -6.36 4.05 5.56
CA ALA A 264 -5.75 4.64 6.75
C ALA A 264 -4.45 5.40 6.45
N LEU A 265 -3.67 4.94 5.45
CA LEU A 265 -2.43 5.60 5.03
C LEU A 265 -2.67 6.69 3.97
N GLY A 266 -3.92 7.10 3.74
CA GLY A 266 -4.24 8.09 2.72
C GLY A 266 -3.93 7.64 1.29
N VAL A 267 -3.72 6.33 1.06
CA VAL A 267 -3.57 5.72 -0.26
C VAL A 267 -4.94 5.67 -0.93
N ARG A 268 -5.43 6.87 -1.32
CA ARG A 268 -6.51 7.02 -2.30
C ARG A 268 -6.13 6.14 -3.47
N ASP A 269 -7.03 5.22 -3.89
CA ASP A 269 -6.83 4.25 -4.97
C ASP A 269 -5.44 4.38 -5.58
N ALA A 270 -4.44 3.67 -5.01
CA ALA A 270 -3.17 3.45 -5.69
C ALA A 270 -3.40 2.53 -6.89
N GLY A 271 -4.42 2.85 -7.71
CA GLY A 271 -4.37 2.54 -9.10
C GLY A 271 -3.01 3.00 -9.59
N ALA A 272 -2.42 2.15 -10.41
CA ALA A 272 -1.58 2.63 -11.48
C ALA A 272 -2.19 3.89 -12.13
N PRO A 273 -1.41 4.72 -12.86
CA PRO A 273 -2.01 5.71 -13.75
C PRO A 273 -3.20 5.04 -14.45
N SER A 274 -4.43 5.51 -14.21
CA SER A 274 -5.58 4.80 -14.78
C SER A 274 -5.60 5.18 -16.24
N GLY A 275 -5.52 4.19 -17.13
CA GLY A 275 -6.00 4.36 -18.49
C GLY A 275 -7.48 4.72 -18.45
N ALA A 276 -8.05 5.08 -19.59
CA ALA A 276 -9.47 5.40 -19.62
C ALA A 276 -10.33 4.23 -19.13
N ASP A 277 -11.47 4.58 -18.54
CA ASP A 277 -12.51 3.64 -18.10
C ASP A 277 -12.06 2.56 -17.09
N GLY A 278 -10.89 2.72 -16.47
CA GLY A 278 -10.33 1.76 -15.51
C GLY A 278 -9.44 0.68 -16.15
N ALA A 279 -9.06 0.85 -17.42
CA ALA A 279 -8.05 0.01 -18.08
C ALA A 279 -6.66 0.22 -17.46
N PRO A 280 -5.80 -0.81 -17.43
CA PRO A 280 -4.42 -0.68 -16.99
C PRO A 280 -3.67 0.30 -17.93
N PRO A 281 -2.81 1.20 -17.40
CA PRO A 281 -1.96 2.03 -18.21
C PRO A 281 -0.94 1.20 -18.97
N ILE A 282 -0.50 1.77 -20.08
CA ILE A 282 0.49 1.20 -20.98
C ILE A 282 1.70 2.10 -20.96
N GLY A 283 2.86 1.52 -20.70
CA GLY A 283 4.12 2.22 -20.61
C GLY A 283 5.19 1.59 -21.48
N VAL A 284 6.40 2.11 -21.34
CA VAL A 284 7.60 1.51 -21.93
C VAL A 284 8.68 1.36 -20.87
N ALA A 285 9.55 0.37 -21.06
CA ALA A 285 10.76 0.15 -20.28
C ALA A 285 11.95 0.38 -21.22
N PRO A 286 12.44 1.62 -21.35
CA PRO A 286 13.58 1.93 -22.20
C PRO A 286 14.84 1.21 -21.71
N ALA A 287 15.58 0.62 -22.65
CA ALA A 287 16.88 0.01 -22.38
C ALA A 287 17.98 1.06 -22.15
N GLU A 288 17.79 2.28 -22.64
CA GLU A 288 18.70 3.44 -22.50
C GLU A 288 17.92 4.69 -22.08
N GLU A 289 18.63 5.70 -21.57
CA GLU A 289 18.07 7.01 -21.25
C GLU A 289 17.39 7.61 -22.49
N PRO A 290 16.08 7.97 -22.43
CA PRO A 290 15.37 8.54 -23.56
C PRO A 290 15.94 9.91 -23.97
N THR A 291 16.14 10.12 -25.27
CA THR A 291 16.47 11.44 -25.80
C THR A 291 15.25 12.37 -25.79
N ALA A 292 15.46 13.67 -26.01
CA ALA A 292 14.34 14.61 -26.18
C ALA A 292 13.44 14.26 -27.38
N ALA A 293 13.98 13.61 -28.42
CA ALA A 293 13.18 13.11 -29.54
C ALA A 293 12.33 11.91 -29.13
N ASP A 294 12.91 10.99 -28.36
CA ASP A 294 12.21 9.83 -27.80
C ASP A 294 11.03 10.27 -26.94
N LEU A 295 11.22 11.21 -26.02
CA LEU A 295 10.16 11.70 -25.14
C LEU A 295 8.99 12.34 -25.90
N ARG A 296 9.28 13.09 -26.97
CA ARG A 296 8.23 13.62 -27.87
C ARG A 296 7.47 12.50 -28.56
N GLY A 297 8.19 11.49 -29.06
CA GLY A 297 7.60 10.31 -29.68
C GLY A 297 6.73 9.51 -28.70
N MET A 298 7.21 9.29 -27.48
CA MET A 298 6.48 8.59 -26.41
C MET A 298 5.18 9.32 -26.05
N SER A 299 5.25 10.65 -25.88
CA SER A 299 4.07 11.47 -25.61
C SER A 299 3.06 11.40 -26.75
N ALA A 300 3.51 11.52 -28.01
CA ALA A 300 2.67 11.40 -29.19
C ALA A 300 2.06 10.00 -29.36
N ALA A 301 2.78 8.95 -28.96
CA ALA A 301 2.34 7.56 -28.97
C ALA A 301 1.47 7.20 -27.76
N GLY A 302 1.14 8.14 -26.86
CA GLY A 302 0.26 7.89 -25.72
C GLY A 302 0.88 7.02 -24.62
N VAL A 303 2.21 7.04 -24.46
CA VAL A 303 2.89 6.38 -23.35
C VAL A 303 2.46 7.01 -22.03
N GLY A 304 1.83 6.23 -21.15
CA GLY A 304 1.33 6.73 -19.87
C GLY A 304 2.40 6.76 -18.76
N PHE A 305 3.39 5.88 -18.84
CA PHE A 305 4.48 5.83 -17.87
C PHE A 305 5.76 5.23 -18.46
N VAL A 306 6.90 5.59 -17.88
CA VAL A 306 8.21 5.05 -18.23
C VAL A 306 8.82 4.38 -17.02
N ARG A 307 9.20 3.11 -17.20
CA ARG A 307 9.99 2.38 -16.22
C ARG A 307 11.46 2.75 -16.42
N LEU A 308 12.02 3.53 -15.50
CA LEU A 308 13.42 3.95 -15.52
C LEU A 308 14.21 3.25 -14.41
N THR A 309 15.52 3.13 -14.60
CA THR A 309 16.42 2.50 -13.63
C THR A 309 17.21 3.56 -12.86
N ILE A 310 17.23 3.45 -11.53
CA ILE A 310 18.10 4.25 -10.67
C ILE A 310 19.06 3.30 -9.97
N SER A 311 20.34 3.40 -10.34
CA SER A 311 21.42 2.57 -9.79
C SER A 311 22.17 3.28 -8.67
N GLN A 312 22.28 2.63 -7.50
CA GLN A 312 23.05 3.13 -6.37
C GLN A 312 24.51 3.41 -6.76
N GLU A 313 25.16 2.46 -7.44
CA GLU A 313 26.56 2.60 -7.88
C GLU A 313 26.75 3.76 -8.86
N VAL A 314 25.78 4.02 -9.74
CA VAL A 314 25.88 5.10 -10.74
C VAL A 314 25.76 6.47 -10.10
N VAL A 315 24.83 6.64 -9.15
CA VAL A 315 24.59 7.93 -8.50
C VAL A 315 25.50 8.17 -7.29
N ALA A 316 26.21 7.16 -6.79
CA ALA A 316 27.16 7.34 -5.69
C ALA A 316 28.35 8.19 -6.14
N SER A 317 28.56 9.36 -5.52
CA SER A 317 29.67 10.25 -5.88
C SER A 317 31.03 9.65 -5.49
N GLN A 318 31.09 8.96 -4.33
CA GLN A 318 32.21 8.13 -3.82
C GLN A 318 31.67 7.15 -2.76
N PRO A 319 32.38 6.07 -2.40
CA PRO A 319 32.03 5.24 -1.24
C PRO A 319 31.94 6.08 0.04
N GLY A 320 30.74 6.24 0.60
CA GLY A 320 30.49 7.08 1.78
C GLY A 320 30.28 8.58 1.50
N GLY A 321 30.35 9.01 0.24
CA GLY A 321 29.96 10.34 -0.22
C GLY A 321 28.45 10.49 -0.44
N GLY A 322 28.01 11.70 -0.78
CA GLY A 322 26.63 11.97 -1.22
C GLY A 322 26.29 11.34 -2.58
N TYR A 323 25.09 11.62 -3.08
CA TYR A 323 24.63 11.15 -4.39
C TYR A 323 24.63 12.29 -5.42
N ASP A 324 25.15 12.02 -6.62
CA ASP A 324 24.99 12.88 -7.79
C ASP A 324 23.73 12.45 -8.55
N TRP A 325 22.69 13.27 -8.44
CA TRP A 325 21.38 13.04 -9.01
C TRP A 325 21.20 13.66 -10.39
N SER A 326 22.22 14.37 -10.91
CA SER A 326 22.06 15.29 -12.04
C SER A 326 21.47 14.65 -13.29
N ALA A 327 21.82 13.40 -13.61
CA ALA A 327 21.26 12.68 -14.75
C ALA A 327 19.79 12.30 -14.54
N ILE A 328 19.49 11.68 -13.39
CA ILE A 328 18.13 11.26 -13.03
C ILE A 328 17.20 12.47 -12.86
N ASP A 329 17.67 13.59 -12.32
CA ASP A 329 16.90 14.84 -12.23
C ASP A 329 16.45 15.33 -13.61
N ARG A 330 17.34 15.29 -14.61
CA ARG A 330 17.00 15.67 -15.99
C ARG A 330 15.98 14.72 -16.59
N GLU A 331 16.16 13.41 -16.42
CA GLU A 331 15.22 12.42 -16.94
C GLU A 331 13.82 12.56 -16.30
N MET A 332 13.76 12.64 -14.96
CA MET A 332 12.51 12.77 -14.21
C MET A 332 11.74 14.06 -14.56
N THR A 333 12.44 15.18 -14.72
CA THR A 333 11.81 16.45 -15.13
C THR A 333 11.37 16.43 -16.59
N ALA A 334 12.14 15.79 -17.48
CA ALA A 334 11.79 15.66 -18.89
C ALA A 334 10.58 14.74 -19.11
N LEU A 335 10.47 13.65 -18.34
CA LEU A 335 9.29 12.77 -18.30
C LEU A 335 8.04 13.54 -17.85
N GLY A 336 8.15 14.26 -16.72
CA GLY A 336 7.05 15.07 -16.20
C GLY A 336 6.60 16.14 -17.20
N ALA A 337 7.53 16.83 -17.86
CA ALA A 337 7.23 17.81 -18.90
C ALA A 337 6.56 17.19 -20.16
N ALA A 338 6.79 15.90 -20.42
CA ALA A 338 6.15 15.15 -21.49
C ALA A 338 4.78 14.55 -21.09
N GLY A 339 4.35 14.75 -19.83
CA GLY A 339 3.13 14.16 -19.29
C GLY A 339 3.23 12.64 -19.06
N ILE A 340 4.44 12.13 -18.85
CA ILE A 340 4.73 10.70 -18.70
C ILE A 340 5.13 10.44 -17.24
N THR A 341 4.40 9.54 -16.56
CA THR A 341 4.69 9.22 -15.16
C THR A 341 5.95 8.35 -15.03
N PRO A 342 6.91 8.69 -14.16
CA PRO A 342 8.04 7.82 -13.87
C PRO A 342 7.61 6.62 -13.00
N LEU A 343 8.15 5.43 -13.33
CA LEU A 343 8.15 4.23 -12.49
C LEU A 343 9.61 3.88 -12.17
N PRO A 344 10.18 4.43 -11.07
CA PRO A 344 11.56 4.18 -10.70
C PRO A 344 11.77 2.72 -10.30
N THR A 345 12.79 2.10 -10.89
CA THR A 345 13.31 0.79 -10.54
C THR A 345 14.66 0.97 -9.85
N LEU A 346 14.69 0.69 -8.55
CA LEU A 346 15.89 0.83 -7.74
C LEU A 346 16.76 -0.43 -7.88
N ILE A 347 18.02 -0.24 -8.26
CA ILE A 347 19.02 -1.30 -8.34
C ILE A 347 20.32 -0.89 -7.62
N GLY A 348 21.11 -1.88 -7.20
CA GLY A 348 22.34 -1.65 -6.46
C GLY A 348 23.55 -1.44 -7.35
N ASN A 349 23.55 -2.09 -8.50
CA ASN A 349 24.70 -2.28 -9.37
C ASN A 349 24.58 -1.45 -10.65
N ARG A 350 25.73 -1.11 -11.28
CA ARG A 350 25.75 -0.32 -12.52
C ARG A 350 25.15 -1.04 -13.72
N ASP A 351 25.49 -2.32 -13.90
CA ASP A 351 25.22 -3.03 -15.16
C ASP A 351 24.05 -4.02 -15.04
N LEU A 352 23.20 -3.89 -14.01
CA LEU A 352 22.18 -4.87 -13.61
C LEU A 352 22.77 -6.26 -13.24
N VAL A 353 24.06 -6.52 -13.44
CA VAL A 353 24.73 -7.80 -13.14
C VAL A 353 25.17 -7.88 -11.69
N GLY A 354 24.81 -8.96 -10.99
CA GLY A 354 25.13 -9.15 -9.58
C GLY A 354 23.95 -8.97 -8.65
N GLY A 355 24.19 -9.00 -7.34
CA GLY A 355 23.18 -8.79 -6.30
C GLY A 355 23.78 -7.98 -5.15
N ILE A 356 22.94 -7.42 -4.29
CA ILE A 356 23.41 -6.85 -3.02
C ILE A 356 23.64 -7.99 -2.03
N SER A 357 24.78 -7.95 -1.33
CA SER A 357 25.07 -8.87 -0.23
C SER A 357 24.02 -8.73 0.87
N ALA A 358 23.57 -9.84 1.44
CA ALA A 358 22.65 -9.85 2.56
C ALA A 358 23.31 -9.46 3.90
N ASP A 359 24.60 -9.06 3.88
CA ASP A 359 25.26 -8.58 5.08
C ASP A 359 24.65 -7.24 5.56
N PRO A 360 24.68 -6.98 6.89
CA PRO A 360 24.01 -5.83 7.47
C PRO A 360 24.49 -4.47 6.95
N ASP A 361 25.76 -4.32 6.62
CA ASP A 361 26.34 -3.03 6.21
C ASP A 361 25.95 -2.69 4.77
N ALA A 362 25.97 -3.68 3.88
CA ALA A 362 25.46 -3.55 2.52
C ALA A 362 23.96 -3.20 2.52
N LEU A 363 23.15 -3.89 3.33
CA LEU A 363 21.72 -3.58 3.48
C LEU A 363 21.48 -2.19 4.09
N ALA A 364 22.30 -1.77 5.06
CA ALA A 364 22.19 -0.42 5.63
C ALA A 364 22.56 0.66 4.59
N GLY A 365 23.58 0.42 3.77
CA GLY A 365 23.93 1.29 2.64
C GLY A 365 22.81 1.40 1.62
N TRP A 366 22.21 0.26 1.25
CA TRP A 366 21.04 0.19 0.39
C TRP A 366 19.86 1.01 0.96
N GLY A 367 19.54 0.85 2.25
CA GLY A 367 18.47 1.60 2.89
C GLY A 367 18.67 3.11 2.85
N ARG A 368 19.92 3.60 3.02
CA ARG A 368 20.24 5.03 2.88
C ARG A 368 20.05 5.53 1.46
N PHE A 369 20.44 4.75 0.46
CA PHE A 369 20.23 5.06 -0.95
C PHE A 369 18.73 5.16 -1.27
N VAL A 370 17.95 4.16 -0.88
CA VAL A 370 16.51 4.13 -1.11
C VAL A 370 15.83 5.35 -0.45
N ALA A 371 16.19 5.66 0.81
CA ALA A 371 15.65 6.83 1.49
C ALA A 371 16.01 8.14 0.76
N ALA A 372 17.26 8.30 0.32
CA ALA A 372 17.68 9.49 -0.42
C ALA A 372 16.96 9.64 -1.76
N ALA A 373 16.77 8.55 -2.51
CA ALA A 373 15.99 8.56 -3.75
C ALA A 373 14.54 9.00 -3.50
N VAL A 374 13.89 8.49 -2.46
CA VAL A 374 12.49 8.83 -2.13
C VAL A 374 12.36 10.24 -1.56
N GLN A 375 13.34 10.72 -0.79
CA GLN A 375 13.40 12.12 -0.35
C GLN A 375 13.63 13.09 -1.51
N ARG A 376 14.25 12.63 -2.60
CA ARG A 376 14.45 13.48 -3.78
C ARG A 376 13.26 13.44 -4.73
N TYR A 377 12.74 12.25 -5.04
CA TYR A 377 11.74 12.07 -6.09
C TYR A 377 10.36 11.68 -5.58
N GLY A 378 10.17 11.33 -4.31
CA GLY A 378 8.85 10.98 -3.77
C GLY A 378 7.85 12.14 -3.83
N ARG A 379 6.63 11.94 -3.32
CA ARG A 379 5.55 12.94 -3.46
C ARG A 379 5.86 14.31 -2.87
N ALA A 380 6.62 14.34 -1.78
CA ALA A 380 7.14 15.56 -1.14
C ALA A 380 8.64 15.75 -1.43
N GLY A 381 9.12 15.19 -2.54
CA GLY A 381 10.52 15.13 -2.88
C GLY A 381 11.08 16.48 -3.32
N THR A 382 12.32 16.76 -2.95
CA THR A 382 13.02 18.03 -3.22
C THR A 382 13.19 18.37 -4.70
N LEU A 383 13.09 17.41 -5.63
CA LEU A 383 13.11 17.71 -7.07
C LEU A 383 11.90 18.56 -7.49
N TRP A 384 10.75 18.33 -6.87
CA TRP A 384 9.48 18.92 -7.30
C TRP A 384 9.27 20.33 -6.75
N ASP A 385 10.05 20.73 -5.75
CA ASP A 385 9.95 22.02 -5.10
C ASP A 385 10.21 23.16 -6.12
N GLY A 386 9.18 23.99 -6.33
CA GLY A 386 9.25 25.12 -7.27
C GLY A 386 9.05 24.76 -8.74
N LEU A 387 8.86 23.47 -9.09
CA LEU A 387 8.47 23.08 -10.44
C LEU A 387 6.98 23.36 -10.69
N PRO A 388 6.59 23.70 -11.94
CA PRO A 388 5.18 23.84 -12.29
C PRO A 388 4.40 22.55 -12.02
N PRO A 389 3.13 22.62 -11.56
CA PRO A 389 2.30 21.43 -11.35
C PRO A 389 2.09 20.56 -12.60
N THR A 390 2.30 21.12 -13.80
CA THR A 390 2.25 20.41 -15.08
C THR A 390 3.49 19.58 -15.37
N VAL A 391 4.57 19.78 -14.61
CA VAL A 391 5.86 19.06 -14.72
C VAL A 391 6.06 18.15 -13.51
N ALA A 392 5.56 18.54 -12.33
CA ALA A 392 5.68 17.74 -11.13
C ALA A 392 4.76 16.51 -11.16
N ASP A 393 5.30 15.36 -11.55
CA ASP A 393 4.61 14.06 -11.54
C ASP A 393 5.37 13.04 -10.67
N PRO A 394 5.26 13.15 -9.32
CA PRO A 394 5.97 12.25 -8.42
C PRO A 394 5.50 10.79 -8.58
N PRO A 395 6.44 9.83 -8.65
CA PRO A 395 6.15 8.41 -8.72
C PRO A 395 5.40 7.94 -7.48
N ARG A 396 4.37 7.12 -7.70
CA ARG A 396 3.64 6.44 -6.62
C ARG A 396 4.14 5.03 -6.35
N TRP A 397 4.80 4.43 -7.33
CA TRP A 397 5.30 3.07 -7.27
C TRP A 397 6.82 3.08 -7.34
N TRP A 398 7.44 2.31 -6.47
CA TRP A 398 8.88 2.12 -6.43
C TRP A 398 9.15 0.64 -6.63
N GLN A 399 9.73 0.30 -7.77
CA GLN A 399 10.13 -1.06 -8.05
C GLN A 399 11.47 -1.37 -7.38
N VAL A 400 11.53 -2.49 -6.66
CA VAL A 400 12.71 -2.87 -5.90
C VAL A 400 13.37 -4.07 -6.57
N TRP A 401 14.52 -3.80 -7.17
CA TRP A 401 15.35 -4.74 -7.94
C TRP A 401 14.78 -5.12 -9.32
N ASN A 402 15.53 -5.98 -10.04
CA ASN A 402 15.17 -6.54 -11.33
C ASN A 402 15.57 -8.01 -11.41
N GLU A 403 14.67 -8.90 -11.84
CA GLU A 403 14.94 -10.31 -12.14
C GLU A 403 15.75 -11.08 -11.07
N GLN A 404 15.44 -10.82 -9.80
CA GLN A 404 16.09 -11.45 -8.63
C GLN A 404 16.07 -12.99 -8.65
N ASN A 405 15.22 -13.59 -9.48
CA ASN A 405 15.09 -15.03 -9.66
C ASN A 405 16.04 -15.61 -10.73
N ALA A 406 16.81 -14.77 -11.44
CA ALA A 406 17.78 -15.15 -12.45
C ALA A 406 19.24 -14.94 -11.96
N PRO A 407 20.18 -15.89 -12.20
CA PRO A 407 21.54 -15.82 -11.67
C PRO A 407 22.38 -14.65 -12.20
N ALA A 408 22.03 -14.07 -13.34
CA ALA A 408 22.69 -12.89 -13.87
C ALA A 408 22.47 -11.67 -12.97
N PHE A 409 21.27 -11.56 -12.39
CA PHE A 409 20.79 -10.42 -11.61
C PHE A 409 20.69 -10.73 -10.11
N TRP A 410 21.22 -11.89 -9.66
CA TRP A 410 21.38 -12.20 -8.25
C TRP A 410 22.50 -13.23 -8.04
N ARG A 411 23.63 -12.78 -7.48
CA ARG A 411 24.83 -13.60 -7.27
C ARG A 411 25.02 -13.98 -5.79
N PRO A 412 25.65 -15.14 -5.49
CA PRO A 412 26.13 -16.16 -6.43
C PRO A 412 25.00 -17.00 -7.06
N GLN A 413 23.82 -16.99 -6.45
CA GLN A 413 22.60 -17.63 -6.96
C GLN A 413 21.36 -16.92 -6.36
N PRO A 414 20.20 -16.95 -7.05
CA PRO A 414 18.95 -16.39 -6.55
C PRO A 414 18.56 -16.88 -5.15
N SER A 415 18.08 -15.96 -4.32
CA SER A 415 17.69 -16.26 -2.93
C SER A 415 16.43 -15.47 -2.53
N PRO A 416 15.26 -16.12 -2.42
CA PRO A 416 14.04 -15.47 -1.91
C PRO A 416 14.22 -14.88 -0.51
N ARG A 417 15.06 -15.50 0.34
CA ARG A 417 15.33 -15.04 1.70
C ARG A 417 16.12 -13.73 1.71
N ASP A 418 17.17 -13.64 0.92
CA ASP A 418 18.00 -12.44 0.86
C ASP A 418 17.24 -11.30 0.17
N TYR A 419 16.45 -11.62 -0.86
CA TYR A 419 15.52 -10.67 -1.46
C TYR A 419 14.47 -10.17 -0.47
N ALA A 420 13.93 -11.02 0.41
CA ALA A 420 13.00 -10.59 1.47
C ALA A 420 13.66 -9.59 2.45
N SER A 421 14.93 -9.77 2.78
CA SER A 421 15.69 -8.83 3.63
C SER A 421 15.88 -7.48 2.93
N LEU A 422 16.26 -7.50 1.65
CA LEU A 422 16.39 -6.30 0.82
C LEU A 422 15.05 -5.57 0.65
N LEU A 423 13.96 -6.30 0.41
CA LEU A 423 12.60 -5.76 0.37
C LEU A 423 12.19 -5.11 1.69
N ALA A 424 12.50 -5.73 2.82
CA ALA A 424 12.13 -5.21 4.13
C ALA A 424 12.78 -3.84 4.39
N VAL A 425 14.08 -3.72 4.12
CA VAL A 425 14.82 -2.47 4.24
C VAL A 425 14.29 -1.42 3.25
N SER A 426 14.04 -1.81 2.00
CA SER A 426 13.50 -0.91 0.96
C SER A 426 12.15 -0.36 1.38
N ALA A 427 11.23 -1.23 1.79
CA ALA A 427 9.89 -0.83 2.20
C ALA A 427 9.90 0.09 3.43
N GLN A 428 10.82 -0.13 4.37
CA GLN A 428 11.00 0.76 5.51
C GLN A 428 11.51 2.14 5.08
N ALA A 429 12.52 2.20 4.20
CA ALA A 429 13.10 3.45 3.71
C ALA A 429 12.12 4.24 2.84
N ILE A 430 11.41 3.56 1.92
CA ILE A 430 10.37 4.15 1.07
C ILE A 430 9.27 4.75 1.94
N ARG A 431 8.64 3.94 2.80
CA ARG A 431 7.49 4.40 3.58
C ARG A 431 7.87 5.37 4.69
N GLY A 432 9.12 5.32 5.17
CA GLY A 432 9.65 6.30 6.12
C GLY A 432 9.90 7.68 5.51
N SER A 433 10.09 7.75 4.18
CA SER A 433 10.31 9.01 3.46
C SER A 433 9.03 9.51 2.76
N ASP A 434 8.21 8.59 2.25
CA ASP A 434 6.89 8.84 1.67
C ASP A 434 5.90 7.74 2.12
N PRO A 435 5.08 7.99 3.15
CA PRO A 435 4.10 7.03 3.66
C PRO A 435 3.02 6.62 2.65
N SER A 436 2.84 7.39 1.57
CA SER A 436 1.85 7.13 0.52
C SER A 436 2.42 6.31 -0.66
N ALA A 437 3.73 6.10 -0.70
CA ALA A 437 4.41 5.34 -1.74
C ALA A 437 4.15 3.83 -1.61
N ALA A 438 3.98 3.18 -2.76
CA ALA A 438 3.75 1.76 -2.89
C ALA A 438 5.00 1.03 -3.38
N VAL A 439 5.22 -0.18 -2.86
CA VAL A 439 6.38 -1.01 -3.19
C VAL A 439 5.99 -2.07 -4.22
N LEU A 440 6.65 -2.05 -5.38
CA LEU A 440 6.52 -3.05 -6.44
C LEU A 440 7.69 -4.03 -6.35
N LEU A 441 7.41 -5.34 -6.41
CA LEU A 441 8.46 -6.35 -6.52
C LEU A 441 9.31 -6.12 -7.78
N GLY A 442 10.56 -6.55 -7.75
CA GLY A 442 11.39 -6.65 -8.95
C GLY A 442 10.75 -7.63 -9.91
N GLY A 443 10.75 -7.27 -11.19
CA GLY A 443 10.11 -8.07 -12.23
C GLY A 443 10.77 -9.44 -12.32
N MET A 444 9.99 -10.50 -12.12
CA MET A 444 10.52 -11.86 -12.17
C MET A 444 10.49 -12.38 -13.60
N PHE A 445 11.65 -12.81 -14.10
CA PHE A 445 11.75 -13.47 -15.40
C PHE A 445 11.08 -14.83 -15.33
N GLY A 446 10.09 -15.11 -16.18
CA GLY A 446 9.23 -16.29 -16.01
C GLY A 446 9.98 -17.60 -15.85
N HIS A 447 10.86 -17.90 -16.80
CA HIS A 447 11.63 -19.14 -16.85
C HIS A 447 13.11 -18.84 -17.15
N PRO A 448 13.95 -18.54 -16.14
CA PRO A 448 15.37 -18.32 -16.34
C PRO A 448 16.02 -19.51 -17.06
N LEU A 449 16.71 -19.24 -18.18
CA LEU A 449 17.30 -20.30 -19.03
C LEU A 449 18.51 -21.00 -18.38
N ASN A 450 19.03 -20.46 -17.28
CA ASN A 450 20.12 -21.06 -16.52
C ASN A 450 19.58 -22.03 -15.46
N SER A 451 20.17 -23.21 -15.34
CA SER A 451 19.78 -24.25 -14.37
C SER A 451 19.85 -23.82 -12.90
N ARG A 452 20.56 -22.73 -12.58
CA ARG A 452 20.62 -22.13 -11.23
C ARG A 452 19.53 -21.08 -10.98
N GLY A 453 18.74 -20.73 -11.99
CA GLY A 453 17.60 -19.84 -11.84
C GLY A 453 16.44 -20.51 -11.12
N ILE A 454 15.53 -19.69 -10.61
CA ILE A 454 14.29 -20.15 -9.97
C ILE A 454 13.14 -19.66 -10.84
N ASP A 455 12.21 -20.54 -11.19
CA ASP A 455 10.96 -20.17 -11.87
C ASP A 455 10.26 -19.03 -11.12
N ALA A 456 9.65 -18.09 -11.85
CA ALA A 456 9.02 -16.93 -11.23
C ALA A 456 7.92 -17.32 -10.22
N ALA A 457 7.11 -18.34 -10.53
CA ALA A 457 6.06 -18.81 -9.63
C ALA A 457 6.64 -19.48 -8.37
N ASP A 458 7.68 -20.30 -8.53
CA ASP A 458 8.38 -20.93 -7.41
C ASP A 458 9.08 -19.90 -6.52
N PHE A 459 9.73 -18.90 -7.12
CA PHE A 459 10.38 -17.81 -6.39
C PHE A 459 9.35 -17.03 -5.57
N LEU A 460 8.21 -16.66 -6.18
CA LEU A 460 7.13 -15.96 -5.50
C LEU A 460 6.51 -16.80 -4.38
N ALA A 461 6.31 -18.11 -4.60
CA ALA A 461 5.76 -19.01 -3.58
C ALA A 461 6.68 -19.07 -2.35
N ARG A 462 7.98 -19.27 -2.57
CA ARG A 462 9.01 -19.25 -1.50
C ARG A 462 9.08 -17.90 -0.81
N LEU A 463 8.88 -16.79 -1.54
CA LEU A 463 8.84 -15.45 -0.95
C LEU A 463 7.63 -15.30 -0.01
N TYR A 464 6.45 -15.79 -0.40
CA TYR A 464 5.25 -15.77 0.44
C TYR A 464 5.36 -16.66 1.69
N GLU A 465 6.14 -17.74 1.63
CA GLU A 465 6.41 -18.61 2.78
C GLU A 465 7.27 -17.94 3.86
N ILE A 466 8.05 -16.91 3.50
CA ILE A 466 8.90 -16.18 4.46
C ILE A 466 8.01 -15.32 5.38
N PRO A 467 8.05 -15.54 6.70
CA PRO A 467 7.25 -14.78 7.65
C PRO A 467 7.50 -13.27 7.55
N GLY A 468 6.44 -12.51 7.27
CA GLY A 468 6.50 -11.04 7.18
C GLY A 468 6.80 -10.48 5.79
N ALA A 469 7.34 -11.27 4.85
CA ALA A 469 7.72 -10.79 3.51
C ALA A 469 6.55 -10.09 2.78
N ALA A 470 5.35 -10.67 2.83
CA ALA A 470 4.13 -10.13 2.20
C ALA A 470 3.72 -8.73 2.69
N ALA A 471 4.22 -8.27 3.84
CA ALA A 471 3.96 -6.93 4.37
C ALA A 471 4.85 -5.85 3.73
N HIS A 472 5.92 -6.23 3.04
CA HIS A 472 6.92 -5.34 2.47
C HIS A 472 6.67 -5.00 1.00
N PHE A 473 5.66 -5.58 0.35
CA PHE A 473 5.27 -5.22 -1.01
C PHE A 473 3.76 -5.01 -1.16
N ASP A 474 3.42 -4.19 -2.15
CA ASP A 474 2.06 -3.78 -2.48
C ASP A 474 1.59 -4.38 -3.80
N ALA A 475 2.50 -4.74 -4.72
CA ALA A 475 2.20 -5.41 -5.98
C ALA A 475 3.31 -6.37 -6.44
N ILE A 476 2.93 -7.35 -7.26
CA ILE A 476 3.82 -8.31 -7.92
C ILE A 476 4.24 -7.74 -9.28
N ALA A 477 5.48 -7.98 -9.71
CA ALA A 477 5.94 -7.67 -11.06
C ALA A 477 6.40 -8.93 -11.80
N ALA A 478 6.06 -9.02 -13.08
CA ALA A 478 6.37 -10.14 -13.95
C ALA A 478 7.07 -9.65 -15.22
N HIS A 479 8.03 -10.43 -15.71
CA HIS A 479 8.62 -10.32 -17.04
C HIS A 479 8.27 -11.61 -17.82
N PRO A 480 7.02 -11.72 -18.33
CA PRO A 480 6.49 -12.98 -18.82
C PRO A 480 6.93 -13.28 -20.26
N TYR A 481 8.23 -13.13 -20.55
CA TYR A 481 8.78 -13.41 -21.88
C TYR A 481 8.55 -14.88 -22.25
N ALA A 482 8.00 -15.11 -23.45
CA ALA A 482 7.72 -16.45 -23.94
C ALA A 482 7.72 -16.51 -25.48
N ALA A 483 7.75 -17.73 -26.00
CA ALA A 483 7.70 -17.96 -27.44
C ALA A 483 6.36 -17.58 -28.08
N ASP A 484 5.27 -17.60 -27.33
CA ASP A 484 3.92 -17.31 -27.82
C ASP A 484 3.03 -16.73 -26.69
N LEU A 485 1.81 -16.33 -27.04
CA LEU A 485 0.85 -15.74 -26.10
C LEU A 485 0.36 -16.74 -25.05
N ALA A 486 0.33 -18.03 -25.35
CA ALA A 486 -0.07 -19.05 -24.38
C ALA A 486 0.98 -19.18 -23.27
N GLY A 487 2.27 -19.08 -23.62
CA GLY A 487 3.38 -19.00 -22.68
C GLY A 487 3.31 -17.74 -21.82
N VAL A 488 3.05 -16.57 -22.41
CA VAL A 488 2.85 -15.31 -21.66
C VAL A 488 1.71 -15.49 -20.65
N ALA A 489 0.55 -15.96 -21.10
CA ALA A 489 -0.62 -16.14 -20.26
C ALA A 489 -0.36 -17.12 -19.11
N LYS A 490 0.28 -18.26 -19.41
CA LYS A 490 0.63 -19.30 -18.43
C LYS A 490 1.53 -18.76 -17.31
N GLN A 491 2.51 -17.92 -17.65
CA GLN A 491 3.41 -17.34 -16.65
C GLN A 491 2.69 -16.35 -15.73
N VAL A 492 1.84 -15.48 -16.28
CA VAL A 492 1.03 -14.54 -15.47
C VAL A 492 0.00 -15.30 -14.62
N ASP A 493 -0.62 -16.33 -15.18
CA ASP A 493 -1.55 -17.22 -14.48
C ASP A 493 -0.90 -17.93 -13.30
N ALA A 494 0.34 -18.41 -13.46
CA ALA A 494 1.07 -19.09 -12.39
C ALA A 494 1.36 -18.13 -11.22
N LEU A 495 1.82 -16.91 -11.50
CA LEU A 495 2.02 -15.88 -10.47
C LEU A 495 0.69 -15.52 -9.78
N ARG A 496 -0.40 -15.49 -10.52
CA ARG A 496 -1.73 -15.30 -9.94
C ARG A 496 -2.19 -16.45 -9.07
N ALA A 497 -1.98 -17.68 -9.50
CA ALA A 497 -2.31 -18.86 -8.70
C ALA A 497 -1.55 -18.85 -7.37
N VAL A 498 -0.27 -18.49 -7.39
CA VAL A 498 0.56 -18.36 -6.18
C VAL A 498 0.00 -17.31 -5.22
N ALA A 499 -0.29 -16.10 -5.70
CA ALA A 499 -0.88 -15.04 -4.87
C ALA A 499 -2.24 -15.46 -4.26
N LEU A 500 -3.08 -16.14 -5.05
CA LEU A 500 -4.36 -16.69 -4.58
C LEU A 500 -4.16 -17.76 -3.50
N ALA A 501 -3.23 -18.68 -3.70
CA ALA A 501 -2.90 -19.76 -2.76
C ALA A 501 -2.29 -19.22 -1.45
N ALA A 502 -1.46 -18.19 -1.54
CA ALA A 502 -0.89 -17.48 -0.39
C ALA A 502 -1.92 -16.65 0.40
N GLY A 503 -3.18 -16.61 -0.04
CA GLY A 503 -4.25 -15.85 0.62
C GLY A 503 -4.19 -14.35 0.35
N ASP A 504 -3.53 -13.94 -0.74
CA ASP A 504 -3.36 -12.56 -1.18
C ASP A 504 -4.04 -12.24 -2.52
N PRO A 505 -5.36 -12.49 -2.68
CA PRO A 505 -6.05 -12.41 -3.97
C PRO A 505 -6.16 -11.00 -4.56
N GLU A 506 -5.72 -9.97 -3.85
CA GLU A 506 -5.96 -8.55 -4.19
C GLU A 506 -4.68 -7.77 -4.44
N VAL A 507 -3.52 -8.43 -4.25
CA VAL A 507 -2.25 -7.86 -4.67
C VAL A 507 -2.32 -7.59 -6.17
N PRO A 508 -2.11 -6.37 -6.65
CA PRO A 508 -2.06 -6.12 -8.08
C PRO A 508 -0.84 -6.80 -8.71
N LEU A 509 -0.93 -7.06 -10.00
CA LEU A 509 0.18 -7.59 -10.79
C LEU A 509 0.54 -6.55 -11.85
N TRP A 510 1.82 -6.36 -12.08
CA TRP A 510 2.36 -5.56 -13.17
C TRP A 510 3.13 -6.47 -14.11
N VAL A 511 3.05 -6.17 -15.41
CA VAL A 511 4.00 -6.71 -16.38
C VAL A 511 5.01 -5.60 -16.66
N THR A 512 6.16 -5.65 -16.01
CA THR A 512 7.14 -4.55 -16.04
C THR A 512 8.16 -4.65 -17.17
N GLU A 513 8.12 -5.75 -17.91
CA GLU A 513 8.75 -5.89 -19.22
C GLU A 513 8.02 -6.98 -20.04
N LEU A 514 7.84 -6.73 -21.34
CA LEU A 514 7.43 -7.71 -22.33
C LEU A 514 7.85 -7.22 -23.71
N GLY A 515 8.33 -8.11 -24.57
CA GLY A 515 8.73 -7.76 -25.92
C GLY A 515 9.28 -8.96 -26.70
N TRP A 516 9.52 -8.74 -27.99
CA TRP A 516 10.15 -9.69 -28.89
C TRP A 516 11.14 -8.93 -29.79
N SER A 517 12.24 -9.58 -30.16
CA SER A 517 13.17 -9.05 -31.17
C SER A 517 12.50 -9.00 -32.55
N SER A 518 12.80 -7.98 -33.35
CA SER A 518 12.45 -7.89 -34.77
C SER A 518 13.44 -8.59 -35.71
N VAL A 519 14.50 -9.18 -35.17
CA VAL A 519 15.53 -9.92 -35.94
C VAL A 519 15.48 -11.40 -35.55
N PRO A 520 15.15 -12.32 -36.48
CA PRO A 520 15.11 -13.74 -36.19
C PRO A 520 16.47 -14.29 -35.71
N ASP A 521 16.47 -14.99 -34.57
CA ASP A 521 17.66 -15.66 -34.04
C ASP A 521 17.64 -17.16 -34.39
N PRO A 522 18.69 -17.69 -35.06
CA PRO A 522 18.75 -19.10 -35.42
C PRO A 522 19.01 -20.03 -34.23
N ARG A 523 19.38 -19.52 -33.06
CA ARG A 523 19.69 -20.33 -31.87
C ARG A 523 18.38 -20.83 -31.22
N PRO A 524 18.19 -22.14 -31.00
CA PRO A 524 16.91 -22.70 -30.56
C PRO A 524 16.35 -22.10 -29.28
N GLN A 525 17.20 -21.73 -28.32
CA GLN A 525 16.79 -21.12 -27.06
C GLN A 525 16.28 -19.68 -27.19
N TRP A 526 16.60 -18.99 -28.30
CA TRP A 526 16.23 -17.60 -28.57
C TRP A 526 15.25 -17.43 -29.73
N ALA A 527 15.10 -18.46 -30.58
CA ALA A 527 14.20 -18.46 -31.73
C ALA A 527 12.75 -18.09 -31.35
N GLY A 528 12.28 -18.54 -30.18
CA GLY A 528 10.95 -18.18 -29.66
C GLY A 528 10.79 -16.70 -29.30
N TYR A 529 11.87 -16.00 -28.97
CA TYR A 529 11.86 -14.59 -28.53
C TYR A 529 12.09 -13.61 -29.68
N SER A 530 12.22 -14.12 -30.90
CA SER A 530 12.59 -13.35 -32.08
C SER A 530 11.56 -13.50 -33.19
N ARG A 531 11.36 -12.45 -33.97
CA ARG A 531 10.37 -12.34 -35.06
C ARG A 531 10.98 -11.63 -36.25
N THR A 532 10.22 -11.50 -37.33
CA THR A 532 10.43 -10.44 -38.32
C THR A 532 9.89 -9.11 -37.77
N PRO A 533 10.19 -7.95 -38.39
CA PRO A 533 9.59 -6.68 -37.99
C PRO A 533 8.05 -6.69 -37.98
N GLU A 534 7.41 -7.33 -38.95
CA GLU A 534 5.95 -7.48 -39.00
C GLU A 534 5.46 -8.42 -37.89
N GLY A 535 6.15 -9.55 -37.69
CA GLY A 535 5.81 -10.50 -36.62
C GLY A 535 5.96 -9.90 -35.23
N GLN A 536 6.91 -8.97 -35.03
CA GLN A 536 7.04 -8.21 -33.78
C GLN A 536 5.80 -7.34 -33.54
N ALA A 537 5.33 -6.62 -34.57
CA ALA A 537 4.13 -5.79 -34.49
C ALA A 537 2.85 -6.59 -34.25
N GLU A 538 2.72 -7.77 -34.88
CA GLU A 538 1.62 -8.71 -34.66
C GLU A 538 1.61 -9.24 -33.22
N MET A 539 2.77 -9.67 -32.71
CA MET A 539 2.92 -10.12 -31.32
C MET A 539 2.59 -9.01 -30.33
N LEU A 540 3.03 -7.78 -30.58
CA LEU A 540 2.71 -6.61 -29.75
C LEU A 540 1.21 -6.38 -29.68
N SER A 541 0.55 -6.30 -30.83
CA SER A 541 -0.90 -6.07 -30.91
C SER A 541 -1.68 -7.16 -30.17
N ALA A 542 -1.31 -8.42 -30.38
CA ALA A 542 -2.01 -9.56 -29.79
C ALA A 542 -1.73 -9.70 -28.28
N ALA A 543 -0.50 -9.42 -27.82
CA ALA A 543 -0.14 -9.40 -26.41
C ALA A 543 -0.84 -8.25 -25.68
N GLY A 544 -0.86 -7.04 -26.24
CA GLY A 544 -1.59 -5.90 -25.68
C GLY A 544 -3.09 -6.19 -25.53
N ALA A 545 -3.72 -6.75 -26.56
CA ALA A 545 -5.12 -7.16 -26.50
C ALA A 545 -5.37 -8.23 -25.43
N LEU A 546 -4.45 -9.19 -25.27
CA LEU A 546 -4.51 -10.18 -24.19
C LEU A 546 -4.43 -9.51 -22.80
N MET A 547 -3.48 -8.59 -22.58
CA MET A 547 -3.33 -7.87 -21.30
C MET A 547 -4.60 -7.11 -20.94
N LEU A 548 -5.18 -6.39 -21.90
CA LEU A 548 -6.42 -5.63 -21.69
C LEU A 548 -7.61 -6.55 -21.43
N LYS A 549 -7.77 -7.63 -22.19
CA LYS A 549 -8.84 -8.61 -22.02
C LYS A 549 -8.77 -9.31 -20.66
N GLU A 550 -7.57 -9.68 -20.22
CA GLU A 550 -7.35 -10.44 -19.00
C GLU A 550 -7.14 -9.56 -17.78
N ALA A 551 -7.16 -8.22 -17.93
CA ALA A 551 -6.81 -7.26 -16.89
C ALA A 551 -7.56 -7.47 -15.57
N GLU A 552 -8.86 -7.77 -15.60
CA GLU A 552 -9.64 -8.04 -14.39
C GLU A 552 -9.24 -9.37 -13.75
N ARG A 553 -9.12 -10.45 -14.54
CA ARG A 553 -8.76 -11.79 -14.05
C ARG A 553 -7.35 -11.81 -13.46
N TRP A 554 -6.44 -11.10 -14.10
CA TRP A 554 -5.07 -10.89 -13.64
C TRP A 554 -4.94 -9.75 -12.65
N ASN A 555 -6.01 -9.06 -12.26
CA ASN A 555 -5.94 -7.84 -11.43
C ASN A 555 -4.69 -7.00 -11.81
N LEU A 556 -4.57 -6.78 -13.12
CA LEU A 556 -3.42 -6.19 -13.78
C LEU A 556 -3.47 -4.69 -13.52
N ALA A 557 -2.44 -4.17 -12.87
CA ALA A 557 -2.32 -2.77 -12.55
C ALA A 557 -1.79 -1.97 -13.72
N GLY A 558 -0.87 -2.49 -14.52
CA GLY A 558 -0.25 -1.82 -15.65
C GLY A 558 0.74 -2.73 -16.36
N PHE A 559 1.12 -2.36 -17.58
CA PHE A 559 2.14 -3.10 -18.32
C PHE A 559 3.02 -2.20 -19.19
N THR A 560 4.26 -2.61 -19.40
CA THR A 560 5.22 -1.93 -20.27
C THR A 560 5.60 -2.78 -21.48
N TRP A 561 6.02 -2.10 -22.53
CA TRP A 561 6.77 -2.72 -23.63
C TRP A 561 8.28 -2.52 -23.42
N TYR A 562 9.06 -3.59 -23.61
CA TYR A 562 10.51 -3.54 -23.72
C TYR A 562 10.88 -3.68 -25.20
N THR A 563 11.45 -2.67 -25.87
CA THR A 563 11.88 -1.34 -25.39
C THR A 563 11.41 -0.25 -26.36
N TRP A 564 11.60 1.03 -26.03
CA TRP A 564 11.29 2.14 -26.93
C TRP A 564 12.18 2.15 -28.18
N ARG A 565 13.49 2.04 -27.99
CA ARG A 565 14.51 2.09 -29.03
C ARG A 565 15.50 0.95 -28.83
N ASP A 566 16.00 0.40 -29.93
CA ASP A 566 17.08 -0.58 -29.90
C ASP A 566 18.33 0.01 -29.22
N PRO A 567 18.87 -0.65 -28.18
CA PRO A 567 20.03 -0.14 -27.47
C PRO A 567 21.31 -0.38 -28.28
N GLY A 568 22.34 0.42 -28.02
CA GLY A 568 23.68 0.20 -28.58
C GLY A 568 24.40 -1.03 -28.02
N GLY A 569 23.89 -1.61 -26.92
CA GLY A 569 24.36 -2.85 -26.32
C GLY A 569 23.35 -3.43 -25.34
N SER A 570 23.41 -4.74 -25.07
CA SER A 570 22.50 -5.39 -24.12
C SER A 570 23.10 -6.62 -23.45
N VAL A 571 22.60 -6.92 -22.24
CA VAL A 571 22.90 -8.13 -21.47
C VAL A 571 22.19 -9.37 -22.00
N CYS A 572 21.20 -9.20 -22.90
CA CYS A 572 20.41 -10.28 -23.46
C CYS A 572 20.43 -10.22 -25.00
N PRO A 573 20.53 -11.36 -25.73
CA PRO A 573 20.67 -11.31 -27.18
C PRO A 573 19.45 -10.79 -27.94
N PHE A 574 18.24 -11.17 -27.56
CA PHE A 574 17.02 -10.70 -28.25
C PHE A 574 16.71 -9.23 -27.93
N CYS A 575 17.29 -8.67 -26.87
CA CYS A 575 17.03 -7.31 -26.44
C CYS A 575 17.58 -6.26 -27.41
N LEU A 576 18.57 -6.61 -28.23
CA LEU A 576 19.23 -5.68 -29.16
C LEU A 576 18.29 -5.12 -30.22
N ASP A 577 17.31 -5.92 -30.66
CA ASP A 577 16.39 -5.52 -31.73
C ASP A 577 14.92 -5.52 -31.25
N ALA A 578 14.69 -5.38 -29.94
CA ALA A 578 13.36 -5.41 -29.32
C ALA A 578 12.65 -4.03 -29.30
N GLY A 579 13.28 -2.98 -29.83
CA GLY A 579 12.76 -1.63 -29.88
C GLY A 579 11.50 -1.48 -30.72
N LEU A 580 10.73 -0.42 -30.44
CA LEU A 580 9.73 0.12 -31.36
C LEU A 580 10.38 0.96 -32.47
N LEU A 581 11.60 1.43 -32.21
CA LEU A 581 12.50 2.14 -33.12
C LEU A 581 13.80 1.35 -33.29
N GLU A 582 14.41 1.44 -34.47
CA GLU A 582 15.82 1.11 -34.70
C GLU A 582 16.73 2.01 -33.84
N HIS A 583 18.01 1.63 -33.69
CA HIS A 583 18.96 2.38 -32.87
C HIS A 583 19.11 3.86 -33.29
N ASP A 584 19.00 4.13 -34.59
CA ASP A 584 19.08 5.48 -35.17
C ASP A 584 17.76 6.29 -35.07
N GLY A 585 16.72 5.70 -34.48
CA GLY A 585 15.39 6.30 -34.33
C GLY A 585 14.43 6.03 -35.48
N THR A 586 14.83 5.25 -36.49
CA THR A 586 13.93 4.85 -37.59
C THR A 586 12.75 4.03 -37.03
N PRO A 587 11.49 4.40 -37.33
CA PRO A 587 10.33 3.65 -36.84
C PRO A 587 10.23 2.24 -37.41
N LYS A 588 10.02 1.25 -36.53
CA LYS A 588 9.63 -0.12 -36.92
C LYS A 588 8.11 -0.23 -37.02
N PRO A 589 7.57 -1.27 -37.71
CA PRO A 589 6.12 -1.55 -37.71
C PRO A 589 5.51 -1.66 -36.30
N ALA A 590 6.29 -2.09 -35.31
CA ALA A 590 5.87 -2.19 -33.92
C ALA A 590 5.47 -0.84 -33.30
N LEU A 591 6.06 0.30 -33.72
CA LEU A 591 5.65 1.62 -33.21
C LEU A 591 4.20 1.93 -33.57
N ALA A 592 3.78 1.62 -34.80
CA ALA A 592 2.41 1.83 -35.25
C ALA A 592 1.43 0.94 -34.46
N ALA A 593 1.79 -0.33 -34.23
CA ALA A 593 1.01 -1.25 -33.40
C ALA A 593 0.87 -0.75 -31.96
N PHE A 594 1.96 -0.26 -31.36
CA PHE A 594 1.95 0.30 -30.01
C PHE A 594 1.07 1.55 -29.92
N THR A 595 1.19 2.47 -30.88
CA THR A 595 0.38 3.69 -30.94
C THR A 595 -1.10 3.39 -31.09
N ALA A 596 -1.46 2.37 -31.86
CA ALA A 596 -2.85 1.93 -31.99
C ALA A 596 -3.37 1.33 -30.66
N LEU A 597 -2.54 0.55 -29.96
CA LEU A 597 -2.87 -0.05 -28.67
C LEU A 597 -3.13 1.00 -27.58
N THR A 598 -2.26 2.01 -27.46
CA THR A 598 -2.42 3.10 -26.49
C THR A 598 -3.63 3.98 -26.82
N ALA A 599 -3.87 4.26 -28.10
CA ALA A 599 -5.07 4.99 -28.53
C ALA A 599 -6.37 4.26 -28.19
N ALA A 600 -6.39 2.92 -28.32
CA ALA A 600 -7.54 2.10 -27.94
C ALA A 600 -7.77 2.04 -26.41
N GLY A 601 -6.75 2.33 -25.60
CA GLY A 601 -6.84 2.46 -24.14
C GLY A 601 -7.04 3.89 -23.62
N ALA A 602 -7.08 4.90 -24.50
CA ALA A 602 -7.22 6.32 -24.16
C ALA A 602 -8.70 6.75 -24.06
N PRO A 603 -9.03 7.82 -23.30
CA PRO A 603 -10.41 8.22 -23.14
C PRO A 603 -10.91 8.87 -24.43
N SER A 604 -12.15 8.56 -24.83
CA SER A 604 -12.80 9.33 -25.91
C SER A 604 -12.74 10.83 -25.57
N PRO A 605 -12.35 11.69 -26.53
CA PRO A 605 -12.36 13.13 -26.30
C PRO A 605 -13.80 13.52 -25.96
N ARG A 606 -13.98 14.14 -24.78
CA ARG A 606 -15.28 14.70 -24.40
C ARG A 606 -15.70 15.66 -25.51
N SER A 607 -16.76 15.32 -26.23
CA SER A 607 -17.49 16.27 -27.04
C SER A 607 -18.05 17.34 -26.11
N GLY A 608 -17.48 18.55 -26.17
CA GLY A 608 -18.12 19.76 -25.64
C GLY A 608 -19.34 20.15 -26.49
N PRO A 609 -20.18 21.08 -26.03
CA PRO A 609 -19.96 22.09 -24.98
C PRO A 609 -20.51 21.73 -23.60
#